data_AF-A0A974PHZ8-F1
#
_entry.id   AF-A0A974PHZ8-F1
#
_cell.length_a   1.000
_cell.length_b   1.000
_cell.length_c   1.000
_cell.angle_alpha   90.00
_cell.angle_beta   90.00
_cell.angle_gamma   90.00
#
_symmetry.space_group_name_H-M   'P 1'
#
loop_
_entity.id
_entity.type
_entity.pdbx_description
1 polymer ?
#
loop_
_entity_poly.entity_id
_entity_poly.type
_entity_poly.pdbx_seq_one_letter_code
_entity_poly.pdbx_strand_id
1 'polypeptide(L)'
;MYQPFWGEASAKIGLLYTAASLTEIPVFLFSGYIIRKFGYVKILTAVSLAGALRWYVLSLEPSFEILMANQMLSGLTYALFLSAGVNYAYDNSSDRAKTTAHSLFVVVYTNVAGIVASNIGGWVVERGGYSLLFQGAAVMSLLGAAGFASLGRVKRREGRLKV
;
A
#
# COMPACT_ATOMS: atom_id res chain seq x y z
N MET A 1 34.14 12.99 20.10
CA MET A 1 33.62 12.61 18.77
C MET A 1 32.11 12.49 18.89
N TYR A 2 31.38 13.59 18.75
CA TYR A 2 29.92 13.60 18.79
C TYR A 2 29.41 13.20 17.40
N GLN A 3 28.95 11.97 17.23
CA GLN A 3 28.07 11.70 16.09
C GLN A 3 26.78 12.49 16.37
N PRO A 4 26.40 13.46 15.52
CA PRO A 4 25.14 14.15 15.71
C PRO A 4 24.03 13.09 15.67
N PHE A 5 23.11 13.12 16.63
CA PHE A 5 21.95 12.23 16.72
C PHE A 5 21.25 12.01 15.36
N TRP A 6 21.26 13.05 14.52
CA TRP A 6 20.79 13.06 13.13
C TRP A 6 21.44 12.00 12.23
N GLY A 7 22.73 11.69 12.40
CA GLY A 7 23.46 10.71 11.58
C GLY A 7 23.02 9.28 11.82
N GLU A 8 22.86 8.88 13.09
CA GLU A 8 22.39 7.55 13.45
C GLU A 8 20.92 7.33 13.05
N ALA A 9 20.06 8.33 13.29
CA ALA A 9 18.67 8.29 12.87
C ALA A 9 18.52 8.19 11.35
N SER A 10 19.29 8.99 10.60
CA SER A 10 19.27 8.97 9.13
C SER A 10 19.76 7.63 8.57
N ALA A 11 20.78 7.02 9.17
CA ALA A 11 21.26 5.70 8.78
C ALA A 11 20.20 4.61 9.01
N LYS A 12 19.51 4.63 10.16
CA LYS A 12 18.40 3.72 10.47
C LYS A 12 17.24 3.87 9.48
N ILE A 13 16.85 5.10 9.16
CA ILE A 13 15.82 5.39 8.15
C ILE A 13 16.26 4.88 6.78
N GLY A 14 17.51 5.13 6.38
CA GLY A 14 18.07 4.63 5.13
C GLY A 14 18.00 3.11 5.02
N LEU A 15 18.39 2.39 6.07
CA LEU A 15 18.29 0.92 6.13
C LEU A 15 16.86 0.42 5.99
N LEU A 16 15.89 1.08 6.63
CA LEU A 16 14.48 0.75 6.47
C LEU A 16 14.06 0.89 4.99
N TYR A 17 14.34 2.02 4.35
CA TYR A 17 14.02 2.21 2.93
C TYR A 17 14.72 1.18 2.04
N THR A 18 15.99 0.85 2.29
CA THR A 18 16.70 -0.21 1.57
C THR A 18 16.02 -1.56 1.70
N ALA A 19 15.59 -1.94 2.91
CA ALA A 19 14.87 -3.20 3.13
C ALA A 19 13.52 -3.24 2.39
N ALA A 20 12.82 -2.11 2.32
CA ALA A 20 11.62 -1.98 1.52
C ALA A 20 11.92 -2.22 0.04
N SER A 21 12.88 -1.48 -0.52
CA SER A 21 13.24 -1.55 -1.94
C SER A 21 13.74 -2.93 -2.38
N LEU A 22 14.53 -3.59 -1.52
CA LEU A 22 14.99 -4.97 -1.77
C LEU A 22 13.84 -5.97 -1.84
N THR A 23 12.76 -5.74 -1.09
CA THR A 23 11.56 -6.59 -1.15
C THR A 23 10.68 -6.22 -2.34
N GLU A 24 10.58 -4.93 -2.64
CA GLU A 24 9.75 -4.36 -3.70
C GLU A 24 10.14 -4.86 -5.09
N ILE A 25 11.44 -4.85 -5.43
CA ILE A 25 11.94 -5.22 -6.78
C ILE A 25 11.55 -6.65 -7.18
N PRO A 26 11.85 -7.71 -6.39
CA PRO A 26 11.41 -9.06 -6.71
C PRO A 26 9.89 -9.16 -6.83
N VAL A 27 9.15 -8.53 -5.93
CA VAL A 27 7.68 -8.61 -5.93
C VAL A 27 7.09 -7.99 -7.19
N PHE A 28 7.64 -6.87 -7.68
CA PHE A 28 7.25 -6.33 -8.98
C PHE A 28 7.53 -7.30 -10.13
N LEU A 29 8.70 -7.93 -10.17
CA LEU A 29 9.07 -8.91 -11.20
C LEU A 29 8.10 -10.09 -11.24
N PHE A 30 7.68 -10.59 -10.07
CA PHE A 30 6.75 -11.72 -9.97
C PHE A 30 5.27 -11.32 -9.93
N SER A 31 4.95 -10.02 -9.89
CA SER A 31 3.58 -9.51 -9.73
C SER A 31 2.62 -10.07 -10.78
N GLY A 32 3.02 -10.13 -12.04
CA GLY A 32 2.20 -10.68 -13.13
C GLY A 32 1.86 -12.16 -12.93
N TYR A 33 2.78 -12.97 -12.40
CA TYR A 33 2.50 -14.38 -12.07
C TYR A 33 1.52 -14.49 -10.90
N ILE A 34 1.73 -13.70 -9.84
CA ILE A 34 0.88 -13.68 -8.64
C ILE A 34 -0.55 -13.24 -9.04
N ILE A 35 -0.66 -12.18 -9.84
CA ILE A 35 -1.92 -11.65 -10.36
C ILE A 35 -2.68 -12.69 -11.18
N ARG A 36 -2.02 -13.39 -12.11
CA ARG A 36 -2.66 -14.45 -12.89
C ARG A 36 -3.15 -15.61 -12.01
N LYS A 37 -2.40 -15.94 -10.95
CA LYS A 37 -2.73 -17.07 -10.06
C LYS A 37 -3.88 -16.77 -9.10
N PHE A 38 -3.94 -15.56 -8.54
CA PHE A 38 -4.90 -15.23 -7.47
C PHE A 38 -6.01 -14.27 -7.91
N GLY A 39 -5.81 -13.54 -9.00
CA GLY A 39 -6.71 -12.51 -9.50
C GLY A 39 -6.60 -11.18 -8.75
N TYR A 40 -6.98 -10.10 -9.43
CA TYR A 40 -6.86 -8.73 -8.94
C TYR A 40 -7.52 -8.49 -7.58
N VAL A 41 -8.79 -8.86 -7.44
CA VAL A 41 -9.59 -8.50 -6.26
C VAL A 41 -9.08 -9.17 -4.99
N LYS A 42 -8.66 -10.44 -5.07
CA LYS A 42 -8.13 -11.17 -3.90
C LYS A 42 -6.81 -10.54 -3.45
N ILE A 43 -5.93 -10.19 -4.39
CA ILE A 43 -4.66 -9.53 -4.09
C ILE A 43 -4.90 -8.17 -3.45
N LEU A 44 -5.72 -7.32 -4.07
CA LEU A 44 -6.04 -5.99 -3.54
C LEU A 44 -6.64 -6.06 -2.13
N THR A 45 -7.55 -7.01 -1.88
CA THR A 45 -8.10 -7.24 -0.54
C THR A 45 -7.01 -7.66 0.45
N ALA A 46 -6.17 -8.63 0.08
CA ALA A 46 -5.12 -9.17 0.95
C ALA A 46 -4.06 -8.11 1.31
N VAL A 47 -3.60 -7.32 0.33
CA VAL A 47 -2.60 -6.27 0.57
C VAL A 47 -3.18 -5.09 1.35
N SER A 48 -4.47 -4.77 1.19
CA SER A 48 -5.14 -3.77 2.03
C SER A 48 -5.29 -4.24 3.48
N LEU A 49 -5.57 -5.53 3.72
CA LEU A 49 -5.56 -6.11 5.06
C LEU A 49 -4.16 -6.10 5.68
N ALA A 50 -3.14 -6.49 4.91
CA ALA A 50 -1.75 -6.41 5.36
C ALA A 50 -1.34 -4.96 5.64
N GLY A 51 -1.79 -4.00 4.83
CA GLY A 51 -1.61 -2.57 5.04
C GLY A 51 -2.26 -2.09 6.34
N ALA A 52 -3.48 -2.54 6.65
CA ALA A 52 -4.13 -2.22 7.92
C ALA A 52 -3.33 -2.69 9.12
N LEU A 53 -2.85 -3.93 9.08
CA LEU A 53 -1.97 -4.47 10.12
C LEU A 53 -0.68 -3.64 10.23
N ARG A 54 -0.07 -3.29 9.09
CA ARG A 54 1.17 -2.50 9.02
C ARG A 54 1.02 -1.15 9.72
N TRP A 55 -0.04 -0.42 9.40
CA TRP A 55 -0.33 0.87 10.02
C TRP A 55 -0.68 0.72 11.51
N TYR A 56 -1.43 -0.32 11.87
CA TYR A 56 -1.73 -0.58 13.28
C TYR A 56 -0.47 -0.87 14.10
N VAL A 57 0.45 -1.69 13.59
CA VAL A 57 1.74 -1.98 14.23
C VAL A 57 2.55 -0.70 14.43
N LEU A 58 2.57 0.20 13.44
CA LEU A 58 3.24 1.50 13.59
C LEU A 58 2.62 2.38 14.68
N SER A 59 1.32 2.26 14.94
CA SER A 59 0.66 3.02 16.01
C SER A 59 1.09 2.60 17.42
N LEU A 60 1.69 1.42 17.57
CA LEU A 60 2.16 0.85 18.83
C LEU A 60 3.61 1.22 19.15
N GLU A 61 4.23 2.12 18.36
CA GLU A 61 5.62 2.56 18.53
C GLU A 61 6.61 1.39 18.66
N PRO A 62 6.70 0.53 17.63
CA PRO A 62 7.40 -0.73 17.73
C PRO A 62 8.92 -0.57 17.76
N SER A 63 9.62 -1.61 18.23
CA SER A 63 11.08 -1.67 18.21
C SER A 63 11.63 -1.65 16.77
N PHE A 64 12.92 -1.30 16.62
CA PHE A 64 13.58 -1.21 15.31
C PHE A 64 13.52 -2.53 14.52
N GLU A 65 13.62 -3.67 15.19
CA GLU A 65 13.52 -5.00 14.55
C GLU A 65 12.14 -5.23 13.93
N ILE A 66 11.08 -4.85 14.66
CA ILE A 66 9.71 -4.93 14.17
C ILE A 66 9.50 -3.93 13.02
N LEU A 67 10.07 -2.72 13.12
CA LEU A 67 10.06 -1.75 12.02
C LEU A 67 10.70 -2.30 10.75
N MET A 68 11.81 -3.04 10.86
CA MET A 68 12.48 -3.67 9.72
C MET A 68 11.57 -4.68 9.02
N ALA A 69 10.97 -5.59 9.79
CA ALA A 69 10.01 -6.56 9.25
C ALA A 69 8.78 -5.88 8.64
N ASN A 70 8.26 -4.84 9.30
CA ASN A 70 7.15 -4.04 8.83
C ASN A 70 7.48 -3.31 7.51
N GLN A 71 8.73 -2.91 7.32
CA GLN A 71 9.19 -2.23 6.12
C GLN A 71 9.42 -3.18 4.94
N MET A 72 9.86 -4.41 5.18
CA MET A 72 9.85 -5.46 4.16
C MET A 72 8.41 -5.75 3.69
N LEU A 73 7.47 -5.88 4.64
CA LEU A 73 6.05 -6.04 4.32
C LEU A 73 5.50 -4.82 3.54
N SER A 74 6.01 -3.62 3.82
CA SER A 74 5.69 -2.42 3.05
C SER A 74 6.07 -2.54 1.58
N GLY A 75 7.29 -3.01 1.28
CA GLY A 75 7.74 -3.21 -0.10
C GLY A 75 6.85 -4.21 -0.86
N LEU A 76 6.50 -5.32 -0.21
CA LEU A 76 5.60 -6.33 -0.77
C LEU A 76 4.20 -5.77 -1.04
N THR A 77 3.60 -5.12 -0.04
CA THR A 77 2.24 -4.57 -0.16
C THR A 77 2.18 -3.46 -1.20
N TYR A 78 3.18 -2.58 -1.23
CA TYR A 78 3.29 -1.52 -2.23
C TYR A 78 3.37 -2.08 -3.65
N ALA A 79 4.31 -3.00 -3.90
CA ALA A 79 4.50 -3.55 -5.23
C ALA A 79 3.25 -4.27 -5.76
N LEU A 80 2.65 -5.13 -4.94
CA LEU A 80 1.44 -5.85 -5.33
C LEU A 80 0.23 -4.92 -5.48
N PHE A 81 0.06 -3.92 -4.61
CA PHE A 81 -1.06 -2.99 -4.71
C PHE A 81 -0.97 -2.16 -5.98
N LEU A 82 0.20 -1.58 -6.28
CA LEU A 82 0.40 -0.76 -7.47
C LEU A 82 0.22 -1.61 -8.74
N SER A 83 0.90 -2.76 -8.82
CA SER A 83 0.77 -3.64 -9.99
C SER A 83 -0.65 -4.16 -10.18
N ALA A 84 -1.31 -4.63 -9.13
CA ALA A 84 -2.67 -5.15 -9.25
C ALA A 84 -3.67 -4.04 -9.58
N GLY A 85 -3.54 -2.86 -8.96
CA GLY A 85 -4.45 -1.74 -9.16
C GLY A 85 -4.36 -1.14 -10.56
N VAL A 86 -3.14 -0.90 -11.05
CA VAL A 86 -2.90 -0.39 -12.40
C VAL A 86 -3.39 -1.38 -13.45
N ASN A 87 -3.02 -2.67 -13.34
CA ASN A 87 -3.45 -3.68 -14.31
C ASN A 87 -4.96 -3.93 -14.24
N TYR A 88 -5.57 -3.85 -13.06
CA TYR A 88 -7.03 -3.91 -12.92
C TYR A 88 -7.73 -2.75 -13.63
N ALA A 89 -7.23 -1.52 -13.47
CA ALA A 89 -7.76 -0.35 -14.15
C ALA A 89 -7.59 -0.46 -15.67
N TYR A 90 -6.42 -0.91 -16.12
CA TYR A 90 -6.09 -1.14 -17.52
C TYR A 90 -7.02 -2.19 -18.16
N ASP A 91 -7.15 -3.37 -17.56
CA ASP A 91 -7.96 -4.47 -18.11
C ASP A 91 -9.47 -4.21 -18.05
N ASN A 92 -9.93 -3.36 -17.13
CA ASN A 92 -11.34 -2.99 -17.00
C ASN A 92 -11.71 -1.74 -17.82
N SER A 93 -10.77 -1.19 -18.61
CA SER A 93 -10.99 -0.04 -19.49
C SER A 93 -11.16 -0.45 -20.95
N SER A 94 -11.70 0.45 -21.79
CA SER A 94 -11.78 0.22 -23.23
C SER A 94 -10.39 0.31 -23.87
N ASP A 95 -10.19 -0.32 -25.03
CA ASP A 95 -8.87 -0.34 -25.70
C ASP A 95 -8.28 1.04 -25.95
N ARG A 96 -9.14 2.05 -26.20
CA ARG A 96 -8.72 3.45 -26.40
C ARG A 96 -8.33 4.17 -25.11
N ALA A 97 -8.78 3.68 -23.95
CA ALA A 97 -8.62 4.34 -22.65
C ALA A 97 -7.60 3.65 -21.74
N LYS A 98 -6.98 2.55 -22.17
CA LYS A 98 -6.02 1.74 -21.41
C LYS A 98 -4.86 2.54 -20.81
N THR A 99 -4.16 3.30 -21.64
CA THR A 99 -3.06 4.17 -21.18
C THR A 99 -3.57 5.24 -20.22
N THR A 100 -4.73 5.85 -20.51
CA THR A 100 -5.36 6.85 -19.66
C THR A 100 -5.74 6.27 -18.29
N ALA A 101 -6.30 5.06 -18.24
CA ALA A 101 -6.68 4.38 -17.00
C ALA A 101 -5.47 4.09 -16.12
N HIS A 102 -4.36 3.64 -16.73
CA HIS A 102 -3.08 3.47 -16.03
C HIS A 102 -2.61 4.80 -15.43
N SER A 103 -2.46 5.83 -16.27
CA SER A 103 -1.94 7.14 -15.82
C SER A 103 -2.84 7.76 -14.76
N LEU A 104 -4.16 7.67 -14.91
CA LEU A 104 -5.12 8.18 -13.94
C LEU A 104 -4.99 7.45 -12.59
N PHE A 105 -4.85 6.11 -12.60
CA PHE A 105 -4.64 5.35 -11.38
C PHE A 105 -3.38 5.82 -10.64
N VAL A 106 -2.25 5.93 -11.36
CA VAL A 106 -0.98 6.38 -10.78
C VAL A 106 -1.12 7.80 -10.22
N VAL A 107 -1.72 8.73 -10.97
CA VAL A 107 -1.88 10.13 -10.53
C VAL A 107 -2.74 10.22 -9.27
N VAL A 108 -3.87 9.50 -9.22
CA VAL A 108 -4.74 9.48 -8.04
C VAL A 108 -4.01 8.88 -6.85
N TYR A 109 -3.31 7.76 -7.06
CA TYR A 109 -2.61 7.03 -6.01
C TYR A 109 -1.41 7.81 -5.42
N THR A 110 -0.59 8.45 -6.24
CA THR A 110 0.64 9.11 -5.76
C THR A 110 0.42 10.59 -5.44
N ASN A 111 -0.30 11.32 -6.29
CA ASN A 111 -0.39 12.78 -6.18
C ASN A 111 -1.61 13.20 -5.37
N VAL A 112 -2.82 12.78 -5.79
CA VAL A 112 -4.06 13.22 -5.15
C VAL A 112 -4.13 12.70 -3.71
N ALA A 113 -3.90 11.40 -3.52
CA ALA A 113 -3.86 10.81 -2.19
C ALA A 113 -2.73 11.43 -1.34
N GLY A 114 -1.56 11.70 -1.94
CA GLY A 114 -0.44 12.36 -1.24
C GLY A 114 -0.78 13.75 -0.72
N ILE A 115 -1.42 14.58 -1.55
CA ILE A 115 -1.88 15.93 -1.15
C ILE A 115 -2.90 15.81 -0.01
N VAL A 116 -3.93 15.00 -0.18
CA VAL A 116 -5.00 14.85 0.82
C VAL A 116 -4.43 14.31 2.14
N ALA A 117 -3.59 13.26 2.07
CA ALA A 117 -2.99 12.64 3.24
C ALA A 117 -1.99 13.57 3.95
N SER A 118 -1.23 14.39 3.23
CA SER A 118 -0.28 15.33 3.86
C SER A 118 -1.01 16.45 4.60
N ASN A 119 -2.07 17.00 4.00
CA ASN A 119 -2.86 18.07 4.64
C ASN A 119 -3.64 17.56 5.85
N ILE A 120 -4.41 16.48 5.69
CA ILE A 120 -5.20 15.90 6.78
C ILE A 120 -4.25 15.31 7.84
N GLY A 121 -3.19 14.64 7.42
CA GLY A 121 -2.23 14.00 8.31
C GLY A 121 -1.49 14.98 9.19
N GLY A 122 -1.05 16.12 8.65
CA GLY A 122 -0.45 17.19 9.45
C GLY A 122 -1.38 17.67 10.56
N TRP A 123 -2.64 17.97 10.20
CA TRP A 123 -3.66 18.38 11.17
C TRP A 123 -3.97 17.32 12.23
N VAL A 124 -4.01 16.03 11.85
CA VAL A 124 -4.21 14.92 12.79
C VAL A 124 -3.03 14.80 13.75
N VAL A 125 -1.80 14.91 13.25
CA VAL A 125 -0.58 14.83 14.08
C VAL A 125 -0.52 15.98 15.08
N GLU A 126 -0.85 17.20 14.66
CA GLU A 126 -0.87 18.37 15.56
C GLU A 126 -1.83 18.19 16.75
N ARG A 127 -2.95 17.48 16.57
CA ARG A 127 -3.99 17.33 17.59
C ARG A 127 -3.92 16.03 18.39
N GLY A 128 -3.50 14.93 17.75
CA GLY A 128 -3.58 13.58 18.31
C GLY A 128 -2.32 12.75 18.15
N GLY A 129 -1.24 13.34 17.63
CA GLY A 129 0.06 12.67 17.46
C GLY A 129 0.09 11.59 16.38
N TYR A 130 1.22 10.91 16.28
CA TYR A 130 1.48 9.88 15.26
C TYR A 130 0.66 8.60 15.47
N SER A 131 0.39 8.20 16.72
CA SER A 131 -0.42 7.01 17.00
C SER A 131 -1.83 7.13 16.42
N LEU A 132 -2.50 8.28 16.58
CA LEU A 132 -3.83 8.52 16.01
C LEU A 132 -3.80 8.52 14.48
N LEU A 133 -2.76 9.13 13.88
CA LEU A 133 -2.56 9.11 12.42
C LEU A 133 -2.50 7.67 11.89
N PHE A 134 -1.67 6.83 12.51
CA PHE A 134 -1.48 5.46 12.06
C PHE A 134 -2.69 4.57 12.32
N GLN A 135 -3.43 4.78 13.42
CA GLN A 135 -4.73 4.12 13.63
C GLN A 135 -5.75 4.52 12.58
N GLY A 136 -5.84 5.81 12.23
CA GLY A 136 -6.69 6.29 11.14
C GLY A 136 -6.33 5.65 9.80
N ALA A 137 -5.04 5.56 9.49
CA ALA A 137 -4.56 4.87 8.29
C ALA A 137 -4.90 3.37 8.28
N ALA A 138 -4.85 2.71 9.44
CA ALA A 138 -5.26 1.32 9.59
C ALA A 138 -6.76 1.14 9.29
N VAL A 139 -7.62 2.01 9.84
CA VAL A 139 -9.07 1.99 9.56
C VAL A 139 -9.35 2.25 8.08
N MET A 140 -8.70 3.25 7.47
CA MET A 140 -8.85 3.50 6.03
C MET A 140 -8.44 2.30 5.18
N SER A 141 -7.37 1.59 5.57
CA SER A 141 -6.93 0.37 4.89
C SER A 141 -7.94 -0.77 5.04
N LEU A 142 -8.58 -0.91 6.20
CA LEU A 142 -9.68 -1.86 6.41
C LEU A 142 -10.91 -1.54 5.56
N LEU A 143 -11.26 -0.26 5.44
CA LEU A 143 -12.35 0.18 4.55
C LEU A 143 -12.02 -0.15 3.08
N GLY A 144 -10.78 0.07 2.65
CA GLY A 144 -10.29 -0.36 1.34
C GLY A 144 -10.43 -1.86 1.13
N ALA A 145 -9.99 -2.67 2.10
CA ALA A 145 -10.12 -4.12 2.07
C ALA A 145 -11.60 -4.55 1.97
N ALA A 146 -12.49 -3.94 2.74
CA ALA A 146 -13.93 -4.20 2.68
C ALA A 146 -14.53 -3.82 1.32
N GLY A 147 -14.09 -2.71 0.73
CA GLY A 147 -14.47 -2.27 -0.61
C GLY A 147 -14.04 -3.24 -1.70
N PHE A 148 -12.79 -3.72 -1.66
CA PHE A 148 -12.34 -4.74 -2.62
C PHE A 148 -13.05 -6.08 -2.41
N ALA A 149 -13.26 -6.50 -1.16
CA ALA A 149 -13.98 -7.74 -0.86
C ALA A 149 -15.44 -7.69 -1.34
N SER A 150 -16.12 -6.55 -1.21
CA SER A 150 -17.49 -6.38 -1.69
C SER A 150 -17.55 -6.43 -3.23
N LEU A 151 -16.61 -5.77 -3.92
CA LEU A 151 -16.46 -5.88 -5.39
C LEU A 151 -16.27 -7.34 -5.84
N GLY A 152 -15.50 -8.12 -5.10
CA GLY A 152 -15.31 -9.55 -5.38
C GLY A 152 -16.59 -10.37 -5.25
N ARG A 153 -17.41 -10.07 -4.25
CA ARG A 153 -18.72 -10.71 -4.05
C ARG A 153 -19.70 -10.37 -5.18
N VAL A 154 -19.72 -9.11 -5.63
CA VAL A 154 -20.58 -8.68 -6.74
C VAL A 154 -20.16 -9.35 -8.06
N LYS A 155 -18.87 -9.28 -8.43
CA LYS A 155 -18.38 -9.91 -9.68
C LYS A 155 -18.57 -11.43 -9.71
N ARG A 156 -18.53 -12.10 -8.54
CA ARG A 156 -18.83 -13.53 -8.43
C ARG A 156 -20.31 -13.84 -8.63
N ARG A 157 -21.21 -12.97 -8.15
CA ARG A 157 -22.66 -13.10 -8.37
C ARG A 157 -23.05 -12.88 -9.83
N GLU A 158 -22.36 -11.99 -10.53
CA GLU A 158 -22.61 -11.71 -11.95
C GLU A 158 -22.01 -12.75 -12.92
N GLY A 159 -21.30 -13.79 -12.43
CA GLY A 159 -20.70 -14.82 -13.28
C GLY A 159 -19.52 -14.34 -14.14
N ARG A 160 -18.94 -13.15 -13.88
CA ARG A 160 -17.90 -12.52 -14.71
C ARG A 160 -16.46 -12.81 -14.26
N LEU A 161 -16.25 -13.77 -13.35
CA LEU A 161 -14.90 -14.20 -12.96
C LEU A 161 -14.47 -15.38 -13.83
N LYS A 162 -13.54 -15.13 -14.76
CA LYS A 162 -12.65 -16.19 -15.24
C LYS A 162 -11.68 -16.50 -14.09
N VAL A 163 -11.80 -17.71 -13.55
CA VAL A 163 -10.83 -18.32 -12.62
C VAL A 163 -9.47 -18.40 -13.30
#